data_AF-A0A1F8H2D0-F1
#
_entry.id   AF-A0A1F8H2D0-F1
#
_cell.length_a   1.000
_cell.length_b   1.000
_cell.length_c   1.000
_cell.angle_alpha   90.00
_cell.angle_beta   90.00
_cell.angle_gamma   90.00
#
_symmetry.space_group_name_H-M   'P 1'
#
loop_
_entity.id
_entity.type
_entity.pdbx_description
1 polymer ?
#
loop_
_entity_poly.entity_id
_entity_poly.type
_entity_poly.pdbx_seq_one_letter_code
_entity_poly.pdbx_strand_id
1 'polypeptide(L)'
;MDRRAIVIIGDDRRFLLESKEFLHFLTSELGLTDIRVIKTAYMNQGHFKQILKDAIYYGNIEKPMLMVYNGHAEKGGWKINDYNYFPYDELARVVAGYGGPLLIINSCCHAYSLASFLECLPPQEIGLLAACDTNQKEYDGFTEDIANSWRRGKCSDDGPAITFKDEKPRRRRCWGVKLDCYFFKQQKAPPWRN
;
A
#
# COMPACT_ATOMS: atom_id res chain seq x y z
N MET A 1 -11.97 -8.07 -12.52
CA MET A 1 -10.99 -7.24 -13.25
C MET A 1 -9.58 -7.66 -12.87
N ASP A 2 -8.65 -7.55 -13.80
CA ASP A 2 -7.23 -7.86 -13.64
C ASP A 2 -6.58 -6.76 -12.77
N ARG A 3 -6.13 -7.14 -11.57
CA ARG A 3 -5.57 -6.26 -10.52
C ARG A 3 -4.24 -6.85 -10.11
N ARG A 4 -3.29 -6.00 -9.71
CA ARG A 4 -1.98 -6.45 -9.28
C ARG A 4 -1.63 -5.97 -7.89
N ALA A 5 -0.72 -6.68 -7.23
CA ALA A 5 -0.17 -6.29 -5.95
C ALA A 5 1.35 -6.36 -5.91
N ILE A 6 1.95 -5.44 -5.16
CA ILE A 6 3.34 -5.48 -4.74
C ILE A 6 3.35 -5.51 -3.21
N VAL A 7 3.88 -6.58 -2.62
CA VAL A 7 4.03 -6.73 -1.18
C VAL A 7 5.50 -6.63 -0.81
N ILE A 8 5.85 -5.59 -0.06
CA ILE A 8 7.20 -5.25 0.36
C ILE A 8 7.33 -5.58 1.84
N ILE A 9 8.30 -6.43 2.16
CA ILE A 9 8.50 -7.01 3.49
C ILE A 9 9.83 -6.53 4.04
N GLY A 10 9.78 -5.84 5.18
CA GLY A 10 10.92 -5.38 5.95
C GLY A 10 11.78 -6.52 6.51
N ASP A 11 12.96 -6.16 7.01
CA ASP A 11 13.98 -7.09 7.51
C ASP A 11 13.75 -7.53 8.98
N ASP A 12 12.50 -7.86 9.33
CA ASP A 12 12.17 -8.48 10.62
C ASP A 12 11.25 -9.68 10.40
N ARG A 13 11.45 -10.73 11.19
CA ARG A 13 10.64 -11.95 11.19
C ARG A 13 9.16 -11.66 11.37
N ARG A 14 8.79 -10.66 12.18
CA ARG A 14 7.37 -10.32 12.43
C ARG A 14 6.66 -9.89 11.14
N PHE A 15 7.28 -9.02 10.34
CA PHE A 15 6.70 -8.54 9.09
C PHE A 15 6.56 -9.65 8.05
N LEU A 16 7.47 -10.63 8.07
CA LEU A 16 7.34 -11.82 7.22
C LEU A 16 6.10 -12.65 7.57
N LEU A 17 5.74 -12.77 8.85
CA LEU A 17 4.55 -13.50 9.27
C LEU A 17 3.27 -12.75 8.88
N GLU A 18 3.18 -11.46 9.22
CA GLU A 18 2.03 -10.61 8.85
C GLU A 18 1.83 -10.56 7.33
N SER A 19 2.91 -10.39 6.56
CA SER A 19 2.84 -10.39 5.10
C SER A 19 2.41 -11.74 4.53
N LYS A 20 2.76 -12.88 5.16
CA LYS A 20 2.28 -14.19 4.70
C LYS A 20 0.78 -14.34 4.87
N GLU A 21 0.25 -13.91 6.01
CA GLU A 21 -1.19 -13.95 6.28
C GLU A 21 -1.95 -13.02 5.34
N PHE A 22 -1.43 -11.80 5.12
CA PHE A 22 -2.03 -10.86 4.18
C PHE A 22 -1.96 -11.38 2.73
N LEU A 23 -0.83 -11.97 2.31
CA LEU A 23 -0.69 -12.62 1.00
C LEU A 23 -1.68 -13.77 0.81
N HIS A 24 -1.89 -14.58 1.86
CA HIS A 24 -2.89 -15.65 1.82
C HIS A 24 -4.30 -15.09 1.59
N PHE A 25 -4.66 -14.00 2.27
CA PHE A 25 -5.92 -13.29 2.06
C PHE A 25 -6.05 -12.74 0.62
N LEU A 26 -5.02 -12.04 0.12
CA LEU A 26 -5.02 -11.49 -1.25
C LEU A 26 -5.23 -12.59 -2.31
N THR A 27 -4.57 -13.74 -2.14
CA THR A 27 -4.63 -14.84 -3.11
C THR A 27 -5.90 -15.67 -2.98
N SER A 28 -6.23 -16.10 -1.77
CA SER A 28 -7.29 -17.09 -1.53
C SER A 28 -8.67 -16.47 -1.45
N GLU A 29 -8.79 -15.25 -0.92
CA GLU A 29 -10.09 -14.62 -0.67
C GLU A 29 -10.41 -13.52 -1.70
N LEU A 30 -9.41 -12.76 -2.14
CA LEU A 30 -9.59 -11.74 -3.20
C LEU A 30 -9.31 -12.25 -4.61
N GLY A 31 -8.72 -13.45 -4.74
CA GLY A 31 -8.41 -14.07 -6.03
C GLY A 31 -7.36 -13.31 -6.84
N LEU A 32 -6.44 -12.57 -6.19
CA LEU A 32 -5.35 -11.90 -6.90
C LEU A 32 -4.30 -12.94 -7.33
N THR A 33 -3.95 -12.90 -8.62
CA THR A 33 -2.97 -13.82 -9.22
C THR A 33 -1.68 -13.13 -9.66
N ASP A 34 -1.71 -11.82 -9.96
CA ASP A 34 -0.52 -11.01 -10.22
C ASP A 34 -0.03 -10.35 -8.93
N ILE A 35 0.84 -11.04 -8.20
CA ILE A 35 1.45 -10.53 -6.97
C ILE A 35 2.97 -10.64 -7.06
N ARG A 36 3.65 -9.52 -6.80
CA ARG A 36 5.11 -9.45 -6.64
C ARG A 36 5.43 -9.31 -5.15
N VAL A 37 6.39 -10.09 -4.66
CA VAL A 37 6.86 -10.01 -3.28
C VAL A 37 8.31 -9.54 -3.29
N ILE A 38 8.60 -8.48 -2.56
CA ILE A 38 9.94 -7.91 -2.40
C ILE A 38 10.32 -8.02 -0.93
N LYS A 39 11.42 -8.71 -0.62
CA LYS A 39 11.97 -8.74 0.73
C LYS A 39 13.16 -7.80 0.78
N THR A 40 13.18 -6.86 1.71
CA THR A 40 14.24 -5.84 1.77
C THR A 40 15.53 -6.34 2.39
N ALA A 41 15.47 -7.46 3.11
CA ALA A 41 16.61 -8.10 3.76
C ALA A 41 17.83 -8.17 2.83
N TYR A 42 18.98 -7.69 3.32
CA TYR A 42 20.27 -7.67 2.62
C TYR A 42 20.35 -6.81 1.34
N MET A 43 19.34 -6.01 1.01
CA MET A 43 19.39 -5.10 -0.15
C MET A 43 20.04 -3.77 0.20
N ASN A 44 20.86 -3.22 -0.69
CA ASN A 44 21.22 -1.80 -0.65
C ASN A 44 20.11 -0.95 -1.32
N GLN A 45 20.14 0.36 -1.07
CA GLN A 45 19.12 1.30 -1.59
C GLN A 45 18.99 1.26 -3.13
N GLY A 46 20.11 1.22 -3.86
CA GLY A 46 20.11 1.21 -5.32
C GLY A 46 19.47 -0.05 -5.91
N HIS A 47 19.78 -1.21 -5.33
CA HIS A 47 19.19 -2.48 -5.73
C HIS A 47 17.69 -2.54 -5.42
N PHE A 48 17.29 -2.11 -4.21
CA PHE A 48 15.88 -2.04 -3.84
C PHE A 48 15.10 -1.10 -4.77
N LYS A 49 15.64 0.08 -5.07
CA LYS A 49 15.05 1.03 -6.02
C LYS A 49 14.81 0.39 -7.39
N GLN A 50 15.80 -0.32 -7.92
CA GLN A 50 15.70 -0.96 -9.23
C GLN A 50 14.59 -2.03 -9.23
N ILE A 51 14.60 -2.93 -8.24
CA ILE A 51 13.57 -3.98 -8.10
C ILE A 51 12.17 -3.36 -7.97
N LEU A 52 12.02 -2.31 -7.16
CA LEU A 52 10.75 -1.64 -6.95
C LEU A 52 10.23 -1.00 -8.25
N LYS A 53 11.10 -0.31 -8.99
CA LYS A 53 10.75 0.24 -10.31
C LYS A 53 10.32 -0.87 -11.27
N ASP A 54 11.11 -1.93 -11.38
CA ASP A 54 10.80 -3.04 -12.26
C ASP A 54 9.46 -3.68 -11.89
N ALA A 55 9.17 -3.83 -10.59
CA ALA A 55 7.88 -4.33 -10.13
C ALA A 55 6.72 -3.40 -10.49
N ILE A 56 6.85 -2.08 -10.31
CA ILE A 56 5.79 -1.10 -10.61
C ILE A 56 5.51 -1.03 -12.11
N TYR A 57 6.55 -0.98 -12.93
CA TYR A 57 6.43 -0.78 -14.38
C TYR A 57 6.34 -2.09 -15.17
N TYR A 58 6.29 -3.25 -14.50
CA TYR A 58 6.06 -4.52 -15.15
C TYR A 58 4.63 -4.64 -15.71
N GLY A 59 4.53 -4.92 -17.01
CA GLY A 59 3.26 -5.19 -17.68
C GLY A 59 2.43 -3.92 -17.92
N ASN A 60 1.11 -4.00 -17.72
CA ASN A 60 0.21 -2.87 -17.97
C ASN A 60 0.18 -1.91 -16.76
N ILE A 61 0.72 -0.71 -16.95
CA ILE A 61 0.86 0.33 -15.94
C ILE A 61 -0.44 1.11 -15.64
N GLU A 62 -1.51 0.85 -16.40
CA GLU A 62 -2.83 1.46 -16.18
C GLU A 62 -3.74 0.57 -15.31
N LYS A 63 -3.33 -0.67 -15.02
CA LYS A 63 -4.08 -1.56 -14.14
C LYS A 63 -4.16 -0.96 -12.72
N PRO A 64 -5.19 -1.27 -11.93
CA PRO A 64 -5.18 -0.94 -10.51
C PRO A 64 -4.10 -1.74 -9.77
N MET A 65 -3.30 -1.07 -8.93
CA MET A 65 -2.24 -1.67 -8.13
C MET A 65 -2.42 -1.42 -6.64
N LEU A 66 -2.28 -2.49 -5.86
CA LEU A 66 -2.12 -2.43 -4.42
C LEU A 66 -0.62 -2.50 -4.10
N MET A 67 -0.08 -1.54 -3.38
CA MET A 67 1.27 -1.60 -2.83
C MET A 67 1.19 -1.70 -1.32
N VAL A 68 1.83 -2.70 -0.75
CA VAL A 68 1.84 -2.93 0.70
C VAL A 68 3.27 -2.86 1.18
N TYR A 69 3.53 -2.08 2.21
CA TYR A 69 4.79 -2.13 2.94
C TYR A 69 4.52 -2.52 4.38
N ASN A 70 5.12 -3.64 4.81
CA ASN A 70 5.17 -4.06 6.21
C ASN A 70 6.62 -3.99 6.66
N GLY A 71 6.95 -3.05 7.52
CA GLY A 71 8.35 -2.85 7.91
C GLY A 71 8.57 -1.74 8.93
N HIS A 72 9.83 -1.51 9.27
CA HIS A 72 10.21 -0.35 10.05
C HIS A 72 10.34 0.87 9.15
N ALA A 73 10.00 2.05 9.66
CA ALA A 73 10.22 3.29 8.95
C ALA A 73 10.56 4.41 9.92
N GLU A 74 11.17 5.44 9.37
CA GLU A 74 11.31 6.75 10.01
C GLU A 74 10.49 7.76 9.21
N LYS A 75 10.32 8.96 9.75
CA LYS A 75 9.53 10.04 9.10
C LYS A 75 9.91 10.31 7.63
N GLY A 76 11.16 10.03 7.27
CA GLY A 76 11.69 10.28 5.93
C GLY A 76 11.71 9.09 4.98
N GLY A 77 11.40 7.86 5.43
CA GLY A 77 11.53 6.70 4.54
C GLY A 77 11.39 5.34 5.20
N TRP A 78 11.22 4.33 4.36
CA TRP A 78 11.20 2.92 4.75
C TRP A 78 12.60 2.44 5.12
N LYS A 79 12.72 1.68 6.20
CA LYS A 79 13.95 0.98 6.53
C LYS A 79 14.07 -0.25 5.61
N ILE A 80 15.16 -0.33 4.86
CA ILE A 80 15.47 -1.47 3.98
C ILE A 80 16.18 -2.55 4.81
N ASN A 81 17.17 -2.14 5.59
CA ASN A 81 17.92 -2.94 6.55
C ASN A 81 18.47 -2.03 7.66
N ASP A 82 19.30 -2.54 8.56
CA ASP A 82 19.87 -1.78 9.70
C ASP A 82 20.63 -0.51 9.34
N TYR A 83 21.12 -0.40 8.11
CA TYR A 83 21.99 0.69 7.67
C TYR A 83 21.40 1.53 6.54
N ASN A 84 20.32 1.09 5.91
CA ASN A 84 19.81 1.69 4.68
C ASN A 84 18.32 2.03 4.81
N TYR A 85 17.99 3.21 4.29
CA TYR A 85 16.61 3.68 4.14
C TYR A 85 16.30 3.89 2.67
N PHE A 86 15.03 3.70 2.30
CA PHE A 86 14.47 4.14 1.04
C PHE A 86 13.66 5.42 1.28
N PRO A 87 14.16 6.59 0.84
CA PRO A 87 13.52 7.87 1.09
C PRO A 87 12.12 7.98 0.46
N TYR A 88 11.20 8.66 1.14
CA TYR A 88 9.85 8.88 0.63
C TYR A 88 9.78 9.81 -0.57
N ASP A 89 10.70 10.77 -0.71
CA ASP A 89 10.79 11.57 -1.94
C ASP A 89 11.19 10.71 -3.14
N GLU A 90 12.07 9.73 -2.92
CA GLU A 90 12.45 8.77 -3.95
C GLU A 90 11.34 7.77 -4.27
N LEU A 91 10.60 7.30 -3.26
CA LEU A 91 9.37 6.52 -3.47
C LEU A 91 8.35 7.31 -4.31
N ALA A 92 8.09 8.56 -3.94
CA ALA A 92 7.18 9.44 -4.66
C ALA A 92 7.59 9.58 -6.14
N ARG A 93 8.89 9.83 -6.42
CA ARG A 93 9.41 9.87 -7.80
C ARG A 93 9.26 8.54 -8.54
N VAL A 94 9.40 7.42 -7.85
CA VAL A 94 9.26 6.09 -8.44
C VAL A 94 7.80 5.82 -8.84
N VAL A 95 6.83 6.21 -8.02
CA VAL A 95 5.40 5.98 -8.30
C VAL A 95 4.76 7.04 -9.20
N ALA A 96 5.37 8.22 -9.34
CA ALA A 96 4.84 9.34 -10.13
C ALA A 96 4.53 9.04 -11.60
N GLY A 97 5.18 8.04 -12.19
CA GLY A 97 4.95 7.63 -13.57
C GLY A 97 3.90 6.53 -13.73
N TYR A 98 3.28 6.05 -12.65
CA TYR A 98 2.27 5.00 -12.72
C TYR A 98 0.94 5.56 -13.25
N GLY A 99 0.45 5.02 -14.36
CA GLY A 99 -0.73 5.54 -15.06
C GLY A 99 -2.08 5.08 -14.49
N GLY A 100 -2.07 4.06 -13.64
CA GLY A 100 -3.28 3.45 -13.07
C GLY A 100 -3.59 3.90 -11.65
N PRO A 101 -4.76 3.50 -11.10
CA PRO A 101 -5.08 3.71 -9.69
C PRO A 101 -4.13 2.95 -8.78
N LEU A 102 -3.59 3.60 -7.76
CA LEU A 102 -2.64 3.03 -6.82
C LEU A 102 -3.12 3.24 -5.38
N LEU A 103 -3.30 2.14 -4.65
CA LEU A 103 -3.54 2.16 -3.21
C LEU A 103 -2.27 1.71 -2.49
N ILE A 104 -1.76 2.54 -1.58
CA ILE A 104 -0.61 2.22 -0.74
C ILE A 104 -1.10 1.90 0.68
N ILE A 105 -0.82 0.70 1.17
CA ILE A 105 -0.93 0.34 2.57
C ILE A 105 0.46 0.47 3.20
N ASN A 106 0.61 1.43 4.11
CA ASN A 106 1.87 1.72 4.76
C ASN A 106 1.82 1.27 6.24
N SER A 107 2.20 0.02 6.48
CA SER A 107 2.24 -0.63 7.80
C SER A 107 3.63 -0.45 8.43
N CYS A 108 3.85 0.73 9.01
CA CYS A 108 5.10 1.08 9.68
C CYS A 108 4.94 2.25 10.66
N CYS A 109 5.96 2.51 11.48
CA CYS A 109 6.03 3.72 12.30
C CYS A 109 6.01 4.98 11.43
N HIS A 110 5.39 6.05 11.91
CA HIS A 110 5.32 7.33 11.20
C HIS A 110 4.67 7.21 9.81
N ALA A 111 3.81 6.21 9.59
CA ALA A 111 3.32 5.83 8.27
C ALA A 111 2.68 6.98 7.48
N TYR A 112 1.96 7.87 8.16
CA TYR A 112 1.31 9.00 7.50
C TYR A 112 2.30 10.07 7.00
N SER A 113 3.58 10.03 7.40
CA SER A 113 4.61 10.95 6.89
C SER A 113 4.80 10.85 5.36
N LEU A 114 4.45 9.71 4.75
CA LEU A 114 4.47 9.53 3.31
C LEU A 114 3.51 10.49 2.58
N ALA A 115 2.42 10.91 3.22
CA ALA A 115 1.39 11.77 2.67
C ALA A 115 1.94 13.03 1.98
N SER A 116 2.80 13.77 2.66
CA SER A 116 3.33 15.05 2.15
C SER A 116 4.19 14.88 0.90
N PHE A 117 4.78 13.71 0.69
CA PHE A 117 5.57 13.41 -0.51
C PHE A 117 4.67 13.05 -1.69
N LEU A 118 3.57 12.34 -1.42
CA LEU A 118 2.57 12.01 -2.44
C LEU A 118 1.75 13.23 -2.86
N GLU A 119 1.50 14.17 -1.94
CA GLU A 119 0.85 15.47 -2.21
C GLU A 119 1.58 16.32 -3.24
N CYS A 120 2.90 16.15 -3.36
CA CYS A 120 3.73 16.89 -4.30
C CYS A 120 3.69 16.33 -5.73
N LEU A 121 3.02 15.19 -5.94
CA LEU A 121 2.95 14.53 -7.24
C LEU A 121 1.86 15.17 -8.12
N PRO A 122 2.00 15.10 -9.46
CA PRO A 122 0.93 15.54 -10.36
C PRO A 122 -0.39 14.80 -10.04
N PRO A 123 -1.56 15.37 -10.39
CA PRO A 123 -2.84 14.72 -10.14
C PRO A 123 -2.86 13.28 -10.67
N GLN A 124 -3.08 12.34 -9.77
CA GLN A 124 -3.06 10.90 -10.04
C GLN A 124 -3.93 10.20 -9.00
N GLU A 125 -4.50 9.05 -9.37
CA GLU A 125 -5.38 8.28 -8.49
C GLU A 125 -4.60 7.50 -7.43
N ILE A 126 -3.96 8.20 -6.48
CA ILE A 126 -3.28 7.59 -5.34
C ILE A 126 -4.12 7.70 -4.07
N GLY A 127 -4.28 6.56 -3.39
CA GLY A 127 -4.77 6.45 -2.02
C GLY A 127 -3.68 5.97 -1.08
N LEU A 128 -3.72 6.43 0.18
CA LEU A 128 -2.85 5.97 1.25
C LEU A 128 -3.70 5.49 2.43
N LEU A 129 -3.44 4.28 2.90
CA LEU A 129 -3.86 3.75 4.21
C LEU A 129 -2.61 3.66 5.08
N ALA A 130 -2.51 4.53 6.07
CA ALA A 130 -1.38 4.57 6.98
C ALA A 130 -1.77 3.97 8.33
N ALA A 131 -0.89 3.15 8.91
CA ALA A 131 -1.15 2.48 10.18
C ALA A 131 -1.18 3.42 11.38
N CYS A 132 -0.49 4.56 11.29
CA CYS A 132 -0.43 5.56 12.35
C CYS A 132 -0.11 6.96 11.79
N ASP A 133 -0.31 7.98 12.60
CA ASP A 133 0.01 9.37 12.27
C ASP A 133 1.54 9.63 12.18
N THR A 134 1.94 10.76 11.57
CA THR A 134 3.33 11.20 11.35
C THR A 134 4.19 11.22 12.62
N ASN A 135 3.59 11.44 13.79
CA ASN A 135 4.31 11.50 15.07
C ASN A 135 4.09 10.28 15.96
N GLN A 136 3.44 9.23 15.45
CA GLN A 136 3.14 8.02 16.18
C GLN A 136 4.01 6.87 15.72
N LYS A 137 4.19 5.89 16.62
CA LYS A 137 4.73 4.58 16.28
C LYS A 137 3.55 3.64 16.07
N GLU A 138 3.69 2.77 15.09
CA GLU A 138 2.71 1.74 14.79
C GLU A 138 2.85 0.58 15.79
N TYR A 139 1.73 -0.08 16.03
CA TYR A 139 1.64 -1.30 16.80
C TYR A 139 1.05 -2.38 15.88
N ASP A 140 1.58 -3.59 16.02
CA ASP A 140 1.36 -4.76 15.16
C ASP A 140 -0.11 -5.01 14.75
N GLY A 141 -0.31 -5.66 13.59
CA GLY A 141 -1.63 -6.15 13.16
C GLY A 141 -2.40 -5.27 12.17
N PHE A 142 -1.88 -4.13 11.73
CA PHE A 142 -2.62 -3.22 10.84
C PHE A 142 -3.09 -3.86 9.52
N THR A 143 -2.26 -4.68 8.87
CA THR A 143 -2.70 -5.40 7.66
C THR A 143 -3.75 -6.47 7.95
N GLU A 144 -3.75 -7.05 9.14
CA GLU A 144 -4.80 -7.98 9.58
C GLU A 144 -6.13 -7.25 9.74
N ASP A 145 -6.12 -6.06 10.36
CA ASP A 145 -7.29 -5.21 10.52
C ASP A 145 -7.90 -4.77 9.19
N ILE A 146 -7.05 -4.45 8.20
CA ILE A 146 -7.49 -4.18 6.83
C ILE A 146 -8.15 -5.42 6.23
N ALA A 147 -7.50 -6.59 6.29
CA ALA A 147 -8.06 -7.83 5.76
C ALA A 147 -9.42 -8.16 6.42
N ASN A 148 -9.51 -8.05 7.74
CA ASN A 148 -10.72 -8.28 8.53
C ASN A 148 -11.83 -7.26 8.19
N SER A 149 -11.48 -6.01 7.94
CA SER A 149 -12.43 -5.00 7.47
C SER A 149 -12.96 -5.33 6.09
N TRP A 150 -12.08 -5.70 5.14
CA TRP A 150 -12.48 -6.11 3.79
C TRP A 150 -13.33 -7.38 3.78
N ARG A 151 -13.01 -8.38 4.61
CA ARG A 151 -13.85 -9.58 4.81
C ARG A 151 -15.26 -9.24 5.29
N ARG A 152 -15.39 -8.24 6.17
CA ARG A 152 -16.69 -7.74 6.68
C ARG A 152 -17.40 -6.81 5.69
N GLY A 153 -16.78 -6.56 4.56
CA GLY A 153 -17.23 -5.63 3.55
C GLY A 153 -17.28 -4.17 3.98
N LYS A 154 -16.38 -3.82 4.89
CA LYS A 154 -16.16 -2.46 5.35
C LYS A 154 -14.85 -1.96 4.78
N CYS A 155 -14.87 -0.70 4.40
CA CYS A 155 -13.65 0.03 4.12
C CYS A 155 -13.00 0.36 5.48
N SER A 156 -11.67 0.34 5.59
CA SER A 156 -10.96 0.44 6.85
C SER A 156 -11.24 1.80 7.50
N ASP A 157 -11.93 1.80 8.64
CA ASP A 157 -12.29 3.02 9.39
C ASP A 157 -11.13 3.50 10.31
N ASP A 158 -10.07 2.71 10.44
CA ASP A 158 -9.12 2.79 11.59
C ASP A 158 -7.74 3.42 11.28
N GLY A 159 -7.59 4.19 10.19
CA GLY A 159 -6.31 4.87 9.89
C GLY A 159 -6.46 6.21 9.15
N PRO A 160 -5.51 7.14 9.30
CA PRO A 160 -5.52 8.38 8.54
C PRO A 160 -5.36 8.07 7.04
N ALA A 161 -6.39 8.38 6.26
CA ALA A 161 -6.46 8.10 4.83
C ALA A 161 -6.48 9.38 4.00
N ILE A 162 -5.61 9.48 3.00
CA ILE A 162 -5.62 10.57 2.00
C ILE A 162 -5.90 10.02 0.62
N THR A 163 -6.49 10.87 -0.22
CA THR A 163 -6.70 10.61 -1.64
C THR A 163 -6.38 11.83 -2.48
N PHE A 164 -5.79 11.59 -3.64
CA PHE A 164 -5.48 12.61 -4.64
C PHE A 164 -6.33 12.37 -5.89
N LYS A 165 -7.08 13.40 -6.31
CA LYS A 165 -7.67 13.49 -7.65
C LYS A 165 -8.04 14.93 -7.99
N ASP A 166 -8.10 15.21 -9.29
CA ASP A 166 -8.33 16.51 -9.91
C ASP A 166 -9.43 17.39 -9.31
N GLU A 167 -9.09 18.68 -9.27
CA GLU A 167 -9.87 19.91 -9.21
C GLU A 167 -10.88 20.18 -8.06
N LYS A 168 -10.47 21.17 -7.25
CA LYS A 168 -11.19 22.10 -6.35
C LYS A 168 -11.11 21.85 -4.82
N PRO A 169 -10.66 22.85 -4.04
CA PRO A 169 -10.26 22.69 -2.63
C PRO A 169 -11.44 22.79 -1.64
N ARG A 170 -12.60 22.17 -1.93
CA ARG A 170 -13.75 22.21 -1.02
C ARG A 170 -14.55 20.90 -1.01
N ARG A 171 -13.98 19.87 -0.36
CA ARG A 171 -14.64 18.82 0.47
C ARG A 171 -13.65 17.66 0.65
N ARG A 172 -12.76 17.79 1.63
CA ARG A 172 -11.85 16.70 2.06
C ARG A 172 -12.66 15.65 2.83
N ARG A 173 -13.29 14.70 2.13
CA ARG A 173 -13.82 13.46 2.72
C ARG A 173 -13.89 12.33 1.67
N CYS A 174 -13.30 11.19 2.04
CA CYS A 174 -13.71 9.82 1.66
C CYS A 174 -13.46 9.34 0.21
N TRP A 175 -12.23 9.43 -0.30
CA TRP A 175 -11.83 8.60 -1.46
C TRP A 175 -10.78 7.53 -1.15
N GLY A 176 -10.02 7.61 -0.05
CA GLY A 176 -9.25 6.47 0.47
C GLY A 176 -10.19 5.29 0.66
N VAL A 177 -11.31 5.55 1.33
CA VAL A 177 -12.50 4.69 1.39
C VAL A 177 -13.02 4.26 0.01
N LYS A 178 -12.95 5.08 -1.05
CA LYS A 178 -13.48 4.71 -2.38
C LYS A 178 -12.53 3.83 -3.19
N LEU A 179 -11.21 3.99 -3.09
CA LEU A 179 -10.21 3.08 -3.66
C LEU A 179 -10.12 1.79 -2.84
N ASP A 180 -10.20 1.91 -1.52
CA ASP A 180 -10.39 0.79 -0.59
C ASP A 180 -11.67 0.01 -0.94
N CYS A 181 -12.77 0.73 -1.11
CA CYS A 181 -14.04 0.19 -1.62
C CYS A 181 -13.94 -0.25 -3.09
N TYR A 182 -12.96 0.18 -3.88
CA TYR A 182 -12.75 -0.23 -5.28
C TYR A 182 -12.01 -1.58 -5.35
N PHE A 183 -11.02 -1.78 -4.47
CA PHE A 183 -10.44 -3.10 -4.23
C PHE A 183 -11.48 -4.07 -3.65
N PHE A 184 -12.44 -3.56 -2.87
CA PHE A 184 -13.49 -4.34 -2.20
C PHE A 184 -14.77 -4.66 -3.03
N LYS A 185 -15.44 -3.68 -3.67
CA LYS A 185 -16.84 -3.80 -4.19
C LYS A 185 -17.08 -4.78 -5.35
N GLN A 186 -16.08 -5.54 -5.80
CA GLN A 186 -16.26 -6.54 -6.87
C GLN A 186 -16.31 -7.99 -6.36
N GLN A 187 -16.41 -8.22 -5.05
CA GLN A 187 -17.00 -9.47 -4.58
C GLN A 187 -18.45 -9.53 -5.09
N LYS A 188 -18.69 -10.25 -6.20
CA LYS A 188 -20.02 -10.79 -6.46
C LYS A 188 -20.42 -11.52 -5.19
N ALA A 189 -21.64 -11.27 -4.71
CA ALA A 189 -22.22 -12.06 -3.64
C ALA A 189 -21.94 -13.55 -3.89
N PRO A 190 -21.53 -14.34 -2.87
CA PRO A 190 -21.35 -15.76 -3.06
C PRO A 190 -22.65 -16.36 -3.61
N PRO A 191 -22.58 -17.32 -4.55
CA PRO A 191 -23.76 -17.86 -5.27
C PRO A 191 -24.76 -18.61 -4.38
N TRP A 192 -24.58 -18.60 -3.07
CA TRP A 192 -25.38 -19.35 -2.09
C TRP A 192 -26.34 -18.48 -1.28
N ARG A 193 -26.49 -17.19 -1.62
CA ARG A 193 -27.56 -16.34 -1.09
C ARG A 193 -28.55 -15.98 -2.20
N ASN A 194 -29.43 -16.93 -2.50
CA ASN A 194 -30.79 -16.67 -2.97
C ASN A 194 -31.73 -17.10 -1.83
#